data_AF-A0A950NJV2-F1
#
_entry.id   AF-A0A950NJV2-F1
#
_cell.length_a   1.000
_cell.length_b   1.000
_cell.length_c   1.000
_cell.angle_alpha   90.00
_cell.angle_beta   90.00
_cell.angle_gamma   90.00
#
_symmetry.space_group_name_H-M   'P 1'
#
loop_
_entity.id
_entity.type
_entity.pdbx_description
1 polymer ?
#
loop_
_entity_poly.entity_id
_entity_poly.type
_entity_poly.pdbx_seq_one_letter_code
_entity_poly.pdbx_strand_id
1 'polypeptide(L)' 'MPIPADQLEALVRDAFPEAQLKLEDMAGDGDHYRLTLITPAFRGKSKLAQHRMVHDALKGRLG' A
#
# COMPACT_ATOMS: atom_id res chain seq x y z
N MET A 1 11.70 -4.94 11.49
CA MET A 1 11.49 -3.48 11.66
C MET A 1 10.11 -3.19 11.10
N PRO A 2 9.15 -2.71 11.90
CA PRO A 2 7.88 -2.26 11.37
C PRO A 2 8.14 -1.10 10.41
N ILE A 3 7.55 -1.15 9.22
CA ILE A 3 7.59 -0.03 8.30
C ILE A 3 6.64 1.03 8.88
N PRO A 4 7.12 2.23 9.21
CA PRO A 4 6.25 3.28 9.73
C PRO A 4 5.19 3.62 8.67
N ALA A 5 3.96 3.88 9.12
CA ALA A 5 2.81 4.15 8.26
C ALA A 5 3.10 5.26 7.22
N ASP A 6 3.86 6.28 7.60
CA ASP A 6 4.30 7.37 6.72
C ASP A 6 5.18 6.89 5.56
N GLN A 7 6.10 5.94 5.80
CA GLN A 7 6.90 5.35 4.73
C GLN A 7 6.04 4.52 3.80
N LEU A 8 5.08 3.76 4.33
CA LEU A 8 4.18 2.96 3.51
C LEU A 8 3.33 3.86 2.61
N GLU A 9 2.81 4.96 3.14
CA GLU A 9 2.07 5.95 2.35
C GLU A 9 2.96 6.55 1.25
N ALA A 10 4.18 7.00 1.58
CA ALA A 10 5.08 7.59 0.60
C ALA A 10 5.43 6.60 -0.53
N LEU A 11 5.73 5.35 -0.21
CA LEU A 11 6.08 4.31 -1.18
C LEU A 11 4.94 4.03 -2.15
N VAL A 12 3.73 3.85 -1.60
CA VAL A 12 2.55 3.54 -2.41
C VAL A 12 2.09 4.76 -3.19
N ARG A 13 2.19 5.97 -2.64
CA ARG A 13 1.85 7.21 -3.33
C ARG A 13 2.81 7.50 -4.49
N ASP A 14 4.07 7.10 -4.37
CA ASP A 14 4.99 7.20 -5.49
C ASP A 14 4.67 6.17 -6.59
N ALA A 15 4.36 4.92 -6.22
CA ALA A 15 3.93 3.92 -7.18
C ALA A 15 2.54 4.20 -7.80
N PHE A 16 1.66 4.85 -7.04
CA PHE A 16 0.29 5.19 -7.42
C PHE A 16 -0.04 6.64 -7.00
N PRO A 17 0.40 7.66 -7.77
CA PRO A 17 0.23 9.06 -7.41
C PRO A 17 -1.23 9.52 -7.35
N GLU A 18 -2.10 8.87 -8.12
CA GLU A 18 -3.55 9.16 -8.15
C GLU A 18 -4.36 8.26 -7.21
N ALA A 19 -3.71 7.41 -6.42
CA ALA A 19 -4.41 6.53 -5.49
C ALA A 19 -4.79 7.25 -4.19
N GLN A 20 -6.00 6.97 -3.71
CA GLN A 20 -6.39 7.32 -2.35
C GLN A 20 -5.98 6.20 -1.42
N LEU A 21 -5.28 6.58 -0.36
CA LEU A 21 -4.66 5.66 0.58
C LEU A 21 -5.19 5.98 1.97
N LYS A 22 -5.68 4.97 2.67
CA LYS A 22 -6.21 5.09 4.03
C LYS A 22 -5.55 4.05 4.91
N LEU A 23 -4.81 4.53 5.90
CA LEU A 23 -4.17 3.73 6.94
C LEU A 23 -5.05 3.76 8.19
N GLU A 24 -5.42 2.59 8.69
CA GLU A 24 -6.14 2.42 9.94
C GLU A 24 -5.30 1.51 10.84
N ASP A 25 -4.89 2.03 11.99
CA ASP A 25 -4.26 1.22 13.03
C ASP A 25 -5.33 0.31 13.63
N MET A 26 -5.15 -1.00 13.48
CA MET A 26 -6.14 -1.98 13.88
C MET A 26 -6.02 -2.39 15.34
N ALA A 27 -4.83 -2.28 15.92
CA ALA A 27 -4.55 -2.84 17.22
C ALA A 27 -3.91 -1.82 18.19
N GLY A 28 -3.56 -0.61 17.73
CA GLY A 28 -3.02 0.47 18.56
C GLY A 28 -1.64 0.14 19.16
N ASP A 29 -1.05 -0.95 18.68
CA ASP A 29 0.21 -1.55 19.11
C ASP A 29 1.38 -1.14 18.19
N GLY A 30 1.11 -0.45 17.09
CA GLY A 30 2.13 0.10 16.19
C GLY A 30 2.78 -0.92 15.26
N ASP A 31 2.28 -2.15 15.22
CA ASP A 31 2.78 -3.23 14.36
C ASP A 31 1.73 -3.75 13.36
N HIS A 32 0.43 -3.50 13.59
CA HIS A 32 -0.65 -3.94 12.69
C HIS A 32 -1.45 -2.79 12.08
N TYR A 33 -1.17 -2.51 10.82
CA TYR A 33 -1.87 -1.49 10.04
C TYR A 33 -2.75 -2.12 8.97
N ARG A 34 -3.98 -1.61 8.83
CA ARG A 34 -4.85 -1.87 7.68
C ARG A 34 -4.67 -0.75 6.66
N LEU A 35 -4.21 -1.12 5.48
CA LEU A 35 -4.09 -0.20 4.34
C LEU A 35 -5.22 -0.44 3.35
N THR A 36 -6.02 0.58 3.10
CA THR A 36 -7.02 0.61 2.03
C THR A 36 -6.50 1.48 0.90
N LEU A 37 -6.39 0.92 -0.29
CA LEU A 37 -5.91 1.62 -1.48
C LEU A 37 -7.00 1.64 -2.56
N ILE A 38 -7.36 2.83 -3.01
CA ILE A 38 -8.35 3.06 -4.07
C ILE A 38 -7.63 3.72 -5.24
N THR A 39 -7.51 3.01 -6.36
CA THR A 39 -6.85 3.52 -7.57
C THR A 39 -7.56 3.04 -8.83
N PRO A 40 -7.63 3.88 -9.89
CA PRO A 40 -8.12 3.44 -11.19
C PRO A 40 -7.25 2.35 -11.81
N ALA A 41 -5.97 2.21 -11.40
CA ALA A 41 -5.05 1.19 -11.90
C ALA A 41 -5.51 -0.26 -11.62
N PHE A 42 -6.42 -0.45 -10.65
CA PHE A 42 -7.00 -1.75 -10.32
C PHE A 42 -8.19 -2.15 -11.21
N ARG A 43 -8.70 -1.22 -12.01
CA ARG A 43 -9.85 -1.49 -12.88
C ARG A 43 -9.51 -2.59 -13.88
N GLY A 44 -10.33 -3.65 -13.89
CA GLY A 44 -10.13 -4.82 -14.77
C GLY A 44 -9.02 -5.77 -14.33
N LYS A 45 -8.42 -5.57 -13.15
CA LYS A 45 -7.43 -6.50 -12.56
C LYS A 45 -8.11 -7.45 -11.58
N SER A 46 -7.64 -8.69 -11.51
CA SER A 46 -8.07 -9.66 -10.50
C SER A 46 -7.52 -9.28 -9.12
N LYS A 47 -8.15 -9.73 -8.04
CA LYS A 47 -7.67 -9.50 -6.66
C LYS A 47 -6.20 -9.89 -6.49
N LEU A 48 -5.78 -11.03 -7.04
CA LEU A 48 -4.38 -11.47 -6.99
C LEU A 48 -3.44 -10.51 -7.73
N ALA A 49 -3.85 -10.01 -8.91
CA ALA A 49 -3.05 -9.05 -9.65
C ALA A 49 -2.94 -7.71 -8.92
N GLN A 50 -4.02 -7.24 -8.30
CA GLN A 50 -3.99 -6.04 -7.45
C GLN A 50 -3.02 -6.21 -6.28
N HIS A 51 -3.08 -7.35 -5.58
CA HIS A 51 -2.14 -7.68 -4.51
C HIS A 51 -0.69 -7.73 -5.00
N ARG A 52 -0.41 -8.36 -6.14
CA ARG A 52 0.93 -8.37 -6.74
C ARG A 52 1.40 -6.96 -7.08
N MET A 53 0.56 -6.12 -7.67
CA MET A 53 0.91 -4.73 -7.99
C MET A 53 1.31 -3.93 -6.74
N VAL A 54 0.57 -4.07 -5.64
CA VAL A 54 0.93 -3.42 -4.37
C VAL A 54 2.23 -3.98 -3.81
N HIS A 55 2.38 -5.30 -3.80
CA HIS A 55 3.60 -5.93 -3.31
C HIS A 55 4.83 -5.58 -4.14
N ASP A 56 4.70 -5.54 -5.48
CA ASP A 56 5.79 -5.14 -6.39
C ASP A 56 6.14 -3.65 -6.24
N ALA A 57 5.14 -2.79 -6.01
CA ALA A 57 5.37 -1.38 -5.68
C ALA A 57 6.16 -1.19 -4.37
N LEU A 58 5.87 -2.01 -3.37
CA LEU A 58 6.58 -2.00 -2.08
C LEU A 58 7.98 -2.62 -2.17
N LYS A 59 8.13 -3.72 -2.93
CA LYS A 59 9.38 -4.48 -3.03
C LYS A 59 10.35 -3.89 -4.05
N GLY A 60 9.86 -3.28 -5.13
CA GLY A 60 10.67 -2.66 -6.18
C GLY A 60 11.40 -1.39 -5.74
N ARG A 61 11.07 -0.85 -4.57
CA ARG A 61 11.74 0.31 -3.94
C ARG A 61 12.66 -0.04 -2.76
N LEU A 62 12.65 -1.29 -2.29
CA LEU A 62 13.71 -1.84 -1.46
C LEU A 62 14.80 -2.40 -2.38
N GLY A 63 15.55 -1.48 -3.00
CA GLY A 63 16.78 -1.76 -3.73
C GLY A 63 17.97 -1.22 -2.96
#